data_AF-A0A925J7B1-F1
#
_entry.id   AF-A0A925J7B1-F1
#
_cell.length_a   1.000
_cell.length_b   1.000
_cell.length_c   1.000
_cell.angle_alpha   90.00
_cell.angle_beta   90.00
_cell.angle_gamma   90.00
#
_symmetry.space_group_name_H-M   'P 1'
#
loop_
_entity.id
_entity.type
_entity.pdbx_description
1 polymer ?
#
loop_
_entity_poly.entity_id
_entity_poly.type
_entity_poly.pdbx_seq_one_letter_code
_entity_poly.pdbx_strand_id
1 'polypeptide(L)'
;LLPAFARIPSVVPQLQGFRSKAIGINPYNFAARNFDRNFLNELTEDEWRKMSATVVATMTDELIEKAMSKQPAELHTKRKNEIAAKLKERRKYFEKEMLEYYRFLSRTVTVSGSNKREYFEIRRGDDDTVSVSVSKVNKDGIPEQKTFERKFAADDTREIRLYGLSGKDSFSVAGTYGGRIIVRMIGGKGDDLFLNETKTASGKTRIYDSPAEKNMVEGTGNHRLFLSNADGQEYDRRGYKYNILAPFIAAAYNPDDGLFLGGSLKYTVHGFRKKPFKQQHLFVFTHALATKAYDFRYRFEAIDAIGKADLLFNAIVKAPNNTINFFGLGNETGYIKKKDDGIKFYRTRFDLIDGSLLLRANKGKVFSLAAGPALQLYFMDSAENKSRFINQTNINGLDKSIYDSKKYAGLRLVAGIDDRNDKNIPTRGVNFQTVMTAYRGLNDNSGHPTILNSDLSFFISFNRRARLVIANRIGGGINFGKYEYFQAQYLSGTENLRGYRKFRFMGDKTFYHNLDLRIKLAEFKSYLFPGAIGMLAFHDVGRVWLKNEKSNRWHQGYGAGVWLAPLSRFVIAGSYARGSDGGLGLVSFGFQF
;
A
#
# COMPACT_ATOMS: atom_id res chain seq x y z
N LEU A 1 19.02 -16.36 3.70
CA LEU A 1 17.82 -15.51 3.95
C LEU A 1 17.55 -14.51 2.82
N LEU A 2 18.49 -13.61 2.48
CA LEU A 2 18.28 -12.56 1.46
C LEU A 2 18.00 -13.06 0.02
N PRO A 3 18.67 -14.11 -0.52
CA PRO A 3 18.31 -14.67 -1.83
C PRO A 3 16.92 -15.29 -1.86
N ALA A 4 16.45 -15.85 -0.74
CA ALA A 4 15.09 -16.37 -0.64
C ALA A 4 14.06 -15.24 -0.66
N PHE A 5 14.36 -14.10 -0.03
CA PHE A 5 13.51 -12.90 -0.04
C PHE A 5 13.41 -12.24 -1.42
N ALA A 6 14.53 -12.12 -2.15
CA ALA A 6 14.52 -11.53 -3.50
C ALA A 6 13.71 -12.34 -4.52
N ARG A 7 13.58 -13.66 -4.30
CA ARG A 7 12.79 -14.59 -5.13
C ARG A 7 11.28 -14.53 -4.88
N ILE A 8 10.84 -13.78 -3.87
CA ILE A 8 9.41 -13.62 -3.59
C ILE A 8 8.78 -12.89 -4.79
N PRO A 9 7.68 -13.41 -5.37
CA PRO A 9 7.04 -12.84 -6.57
C PRO A 9 6.72 -11.35 -6.52
N SER A 10 6.55 -10.78 -5.33
CA SER A 10 6.24 -9.36 -5.12
C SER A 10 7.46 -8.45 -5.01
N VAL A 11 8.67 -9.01 -4.92
CA VAL A 11 9.92 -8.27 -4.75
C VAL A 11 10.62 -8.14 -6.09
N VAL A 12 11.00 -9.28 -6.69
CA VAL A 12 11.53 -9.37 -8.06
C VAL A 12 10.97 -10.63 -8.74
N PRO A 13 9.79 -10.56 -9.38
CA PRO A 13 9.12 -11.73 -9.98
C PRO A 13 10.00 -12.53 -10.95
N GLN A 14 10.94 -11.86 -11.62
CA GLN A 14 11.86 -12.43 -12.61
C GLN A 14 12.89 -13.39 -12.00
N LEU A 15 13.11 -13.35 -10.68
CA LEU A 15 14.15 -14.13 -10.02
C LEU A 15 13.66 -15.48 -9.48
N GLN A 16 12.44 -15.94 -9.82
CA GLN A 16 11.91 -17.23 -9.34
C GLN A 16 12.80 -18.44 -9.69
N GLY A 17 13.55 -18.35 -10.78
CA GLY A 17 14.54 -19.35 -11.24
C GLY A 17 13.94 -20.53 -12.00
N PHE A 18 14.81 -21.37 -12.58
CA PHE A 18 14.41 -22.54 -13.35
C PHE A 18 14.04 -23.74 -12.44
N ARG A 19 12.75 -24.10 -12.45
CA ARG A 19 12.13 -25.11 -11.57
C ARG A 19 11.19 -26.01 -12.34
N SER A 20 10.96 -27.22 -11.83
CA SER A 20 9.96 -28.15 -12.35
C SER A 20 8.55 -27.55 -12.27
N LYS A 21 8.18 -26.98 -11.11
CA LYS A 21 6.93 -26.24 -10.89
C LYS A 21 7.24 -24.77 -10.59
N ALA A 22 6.54 -23.85 -11.25
CA ALA A 22 6.62 -22.43 -10.94
C ALA A 22 6.12 -22.14 -9.51
N ILE A 23 6.69 -21.12 -8.84
CA ILE A 23 6.16 -20.66 -7.54
C ILE A 23 4.78 -20.02 -7.77
N GLY A 24 4.64 -19.29 -8.88
CA GLY A 24 3.35 -18.92 -9.45
C GLY A 24 3.52 -18.60 -10.94
N ILE A 25 2.69 -19.17 -11.80
CA ILE A 25 2.87 -19.05 -13.25
C ILE A 25 2.68 -17.60 -13.74
N ASN A 26 1.73 -16.88 -13.14
CA ASN A 26 1.46 -15.48 -13.48
C ASN A 26 2.71 -14.60 -13.27
N PRO A 27 3.27 -14.49 -12.04
CA PRO A 27 4.48 -13.70 -11.83
C PRO A 27 5.71 -14.26 -12.55
N TYR A 28 5.75 -15.56 -12.86
CA TYR A 28 6.83 -16.15 -13.66
C TYR A 28 6.86 -15.53 -15.07
N ASN A 29 5.68 -15.31 -15.67
CA ASN A 29 5.52 -14.65 -16.97
C ASN A 29 5.44 -13.10 -16.87
N PHE A 30 5.84 -12.49 -15.75
CA PHE A 30 5.74 -11.04 -15.57
C PHE A 30 6.48 -10.22 -16.64
N ALA A 31 7.61 -10.74 -17.14
CA ALA A 31 8.38 -10.09 -18.20
C ALA A 31 7.61 -10.06 -19.54
N ALA A 32 6.92 -11.15 -19.88
CA ALA A 32 6.15 -11.28 -21.11
C ALA A 32 4.73 -10.69 -21.02
N ARG A 33 4.28 -10.26 -19.84
CA ARG A 33 2.89 -9.86 -19.55
C ARG A 33 2.21 -8.94 -20.57
N ASN A 34 2.93 -7.99 -21.16
CA ASN A 34 2.36 -7.06 -22.12
C ASN A 34 2.37 -7.67 -23.52
N PHE A 35 3.37 -8.48 -23.85
CA PHE A 35 3.42 -9.23 -25.11
C PHE A 35 2.25 -10.23 -25.14
N ASP A 36 2.17 -11.12 -24.15
CA ASP A 36 1.18 -12.19 -24.11
C ASP A 36 -0.25 -11.66 -24.15
N ARG A 37 -0.53 -10.53 -23.47
CA ARG A 37 -1.84 -9.88 -23.49
C ARG A 37 -2.28 -9.31 -24.84
N ASN A 38 -1.33 -9.01 -25.72
CA ASN A 38 -1.62 -8.43 -27.03
C ASN A 38 -1.68 -9.48 -28.13
N PHE A 39 -0.99 -10.61 -27.96
CA PHE A 39 -0.84 -11.62 -29.00
C PHE A 39 -1.58 -12.92 -28.70
N LEU A 40 -1.95 -13.19 -27.44
CA LEU A 40 -2.68 -14.39 -27.03
C LEU A 40 -4.14 -14.09 -26.64
N ASN A 41 -4.63 -12.89 -26.94
CA ASN A 41 -5.98 -12.42 -26.59
C ASN A 41 -7.10 -12.99 -27.47
N GLU A 42 -6.78 -13.60 -28.62
CA GLU A 42 -7.75 -14.27 -29.50
C GLU A 42 -7.95 -15.75 -29.14
N LEU A 43 -6.92 -16.39 -28.59
CA LEU A 43 -6.93 -17.83 -28.31
C LEU A 43 -7.96 -18.21 -27.24
N THR A 44 -8.63 -19.34 -27.46
CA THR A 44 -9.60 -20.00 -26.58
C THR A 44 -8.93 -20.92 -25.56
N GLU A 45 -9.66 -21.33 -24.51
CA GLU A 45 -9.11 -22.29 -23.52
C GLU A 45 -8.75 -23.63 -24.19
N ASP A 46 -9.57 -24.08 -25.14
CA ASP A 46 -9.38 -25.35 -25.85
C ASP A 46 -8.15 -25.33 -26.73
N GLU A 47 -7.87 -24.20 -27.40
CA GLU A 47 -6.62 -24.03 -28.12
C GLU A 47 -5.44 -24.07 -27.13
N TRP A 48 -5.46 -23.32 -26.03
CA TRP A 48 -4.41 -23.39 -24.99
C TRP A 48 -4.17 -24.81 -24.49
N ARG A 49 -5.24 -25.58 -24.25
CA ARG A 49 -5.17 -27.00 -23.88
C ARG A 49 -4.53 -27.83 -24.98
N LYS A 50 -4.97 -27.70 -26.23
CA LYS A 50 -4.41 -28.43 -27.37
C LYS A 50 -2.93 -28.14 -27.58
N MET A 51 -2.51 -26.87 -27.56
CA MET A 51 -1.10 -26.50 -27.72
C MET A 51 -0.24 -26.98 -26.55
N SER A 52 -0.73 -26.84 -25.31
CA SER A 52 0.03 -27.31 -24.14
C SER A 52 0.20 -28.83 -24.13
N ALA A 53 -0.84 -29.58 -24.47
CA ALA A 53 -0.76 -31.04 -24.63
C ALA A 53 0.23 -31.43 -25.75
N THR A 54 0.21 -30.72 -26.88
CA THR A 54 1.15 -30.93 -27.99
C THR A 54 2.60 -30.73 -27.54
N VAL A 55 2.87 -29.67 -26.76
CA VAL A 55 4.21 -29.40 -26.22
C VAL A 55 4.64 -30.52 -25.26
N VAL A 56 3.76 -30.93 -24.34
CA VAL A 56 4.06 -32.00 -23.37
C VAL A 56 4.33 -33.34 -24.05
N ALA A 57 3.53 -33.70 -25.05
CA ALA A 57 3.70 -34.91 -25.83
C ALA A 57 5.01 -34.92 -26.64
N THR A 58 5.40 -33.76 -27.19
CA THR A 58 6.64 -33.63 -27.96
C THR A 58 7.89 -33.72 -27.07
N MET A 59 7.81 -33.22 -25.82
CA MET A 59 8.94 -33.22 -24.88
C MET A 59 9.20 -34.62 -24.29
N THR A 60 9.52 -35.63 -25.09
CA THR A 60 9.86 -36.97 -24.60
C THR A 60 11.17 -36.97 -23.79
N ASP A 61 11.34 -37.97 -22.93
CA ASP A 61 12.59 -38.13 -22.18
C ASP A 61 13.80 -38.23 -23.12
N GLU A 62 13.67 -38.99 -24.20
CA GLU A 62 14.70 -39.13 -25.23
C GLU A 62 15.02 -37.79 -25.90
N LEU A 63 14.01 -37.01 -26.28
CA LEU A 63 14.23 -35.69 -26.89
C LEU A 63 14.95 -34.75 -25.92
N ILE A 64 14.60 -34.76 -24.64
CA ILE A 64 15.26 -33.95 -23.61
C ILE A 64 16.73 -34.34 -23.49
N GLU A 65 17.03 -35.64 -23.37
CA GLU A 65 18.43 -36.10 -23.25
C GLU A 65 19.25 -35.77 -24.51
N LYS A 66 18.67 -35.98 -25.70
CA LYS A 66 19.28 -35.62 -26.98
C LYS A 66 19.49 -34.12 -27.13
N ALA A 67 18.58 -33.29 -26.63
CA ALA A 67 18.76 -31.84 -26.63
C ALA A 67 19.87 -31.42 -25.67
N MET A 68 19.94 -32.05 -24.49
CA MET A 68 21.00 -31.78 -23.51
C MET A 68 22.38 -32.23 -24.01
N SER A 69 22.48 -33.28 -24.83
CA SER A 69 23.76 -33.74 -25.39
C SER A 69 24.33 -32.81 -26.47
N LYS A 70 23.51 -31.92 -27.06
CA LYS A 70 23.95 -30.90 -28.02
C LYS A 70 24.65 -29.69 -27.38
N GLN A 71 24.63 -29.57 -26.05
CA GLN A 71 25.39 -28.52 -25.37
C GLN A 71 26.90 -28.74 -25.54
N PRO A 72 27.75 -27.70 -25.47
CA PRO A 72 29.21 -27.86 -25.43
C PRO A 72 29.65 -28.80 -24.31
N ALA A 73 30.70 -29.60 -24.53
CA ALA A 73 31.16 -30.62 -23.59
C ALA A 73 31.51 -30.03 -22.21
N GLU A 74 31.99 -28.79 -22.18
CA GLU A 74 32.30 -28.02 -20.98
C GLU A 74 31.06 -27.78 -20.09
N LEU A 75 29.86 -27.85 -20.66
CA LEU A 75 28.58 -27.73 -19.95
C LEU A 75 27.98 -29.09 -19.55
N HIS A 76 28.56 -30.23 -19.95
CA HIS A 76 28.13 -31.60 -19.59
C HIS A 76 28.51 -31.94 -18.14
N THR A 77 28.12 -31.06 -17.23
CA THR A 77 28.34 -31.15 -15.80
C THR A 77 27.10 -31.72 -15.11
N LYS A 78 27.15 -31.88 -13.78
CA LYS A 78 25.98 -32.17 -12.94
C LYS A 78 24.76 -31.29 -13.26
N ARG A 79 24.96 -30.04 -13.71
CA ARG A 79 23.87 -29.11 -14.07
C ARG A 79 23.04 -29.59 -15.27
N LYS A 80 23.65 -30.31 -16.23
CA LYS A 80 22.94 -30.88 -17.38
C LYS A 80 21.85 -31.86 -16.91
N ASN A 81 22.23 -32.78 -16.04
CA ASN A 81 21.33 -33.78 -15.46
C ASN A 81 20.24 -33.12 -14.60
N GLU A 82 20.59 -32.07 -13.85
CA GLU A 82 19.62 -31.29 -13.08
C GLU A 82 18.60 -30.57 -13.98
N ILE A 83 19.02 -30.01 -15.13
CA ILE A 83 18.11 -29.36 -16.09
C ILE A 83 17.20 -30.42 -16.74
N ALA A 84 17.77 -31.55 -17.19
CA ALA A 84 17.00 -32.66 -17.77
C ALA A 84 15.92 -33.16 -16.81
N ALA A 85 16.29 -33.45 -15.56
CA ALA A 85 15.36 -33.91 -14.53
C ALA A 85 14.22 -32.90 -14.29
N LYS A 86 14.55 -31.60 -14.21
CA LYS A 86 13.54 -30.54 -14.07
C LYS A 86 12.60 -30.44 -15.26
N LEU A 87 13.10 -30.55 -16.50
CA LEU A 87 12.26 -30.53 -17.70
C LEU A 87 11.31 -31.74 -17.74
N LYS A 88 11.82 -32.93 -17.40
CA LYS A 88 11.02 -34.16 -17.32
C LYS A 88 9.89 -34.02 -16.31
N GLU A 89 10.20 -33.54 -15.11
CA GLU A 89 9.21 -33.33 -14.06
C GLU A 89 8.23 -32.20 -14.38
N ARG A 90 8.69 -31.13 -15.04
CA ARG A 90 7.86 -29.97 -15.44
C ARG A 90 6.66 -30.36 -16.29
N ARG A 91 6.76 -31.42 -17.10
CA ARG A 91 5.65 -31.95 -17.90
C ARG A 91 4.40 -32.25 -17.07
N LYS A 92 4.57 -32.71 -15.83
CA LYS A 92 3.46 -33.01 -14.89
C LYS A 92 2.62 -31.79 -14.52
N TYR A 93 3.20 -30.59 -14.61
CA TYR A 93 2.57 -29.35 -14.17
C TYR A 93 2.23 -28.41 -15.34
N PHE A 94 2.85 -28.60 -16.50
CA PHE A 94 2.84 -27.63 -17.59
C PHE A 94 1.43 -27.26 -18.08
N GLU A 95 0.59 -28.24 -18.42
CA GLU A 95 -0.77 -27.97 -18.90
C GLU A 95 -1.59 -27.18 -17.88
N LYS A 96 -1.54 -27.60 -16.60
CA LYS A 96 -2.24 -26.91 -15.51
C LYS A 96 -1.74 -25.47 -15.34
N GLU A 97 -0.42 -25.26 -15.37
CA GLU A 97 0.18 -23.93 -15.29
C GLU A 97 -0.24 -23.05 -16.49
N MET A 98 -0.28 -23.61 -17.70
CA MET A 98 -0.71 -22.88 -18.91
C MET A 98 -2.18 -22.48 -18.84
N LEU A 99 -3.07 -23.36 -18.38
CA LEU A 99 -4.49 -23.03 -18.21
C LEU A 99 -4.73 -22.03 -17.06
N GLU A 100 -3.95 -22.10 -15.97
CA GLU A 100 -3.97 -21.07 -14.93
C GLU A 100 -3.56 -19.70 -15.52
N TYR A 101 -2.53 -19.69 -16.36
CA TYR A 101 -2.07 -18.46 -17.03
C TYR A 101 -3.09 -17.92 -18.05
N TYR A 102 -3.73 -18.80 -18.84
CA TYR A 102 -4.84 -18.45 -19.72
C TYR A 102 -5.95 -17.71 -18.99
N ARG A 103 -6.44 -18.27 -17.88
CA ARG A 103 -7.52 -17.65 -17.09
C ARG A 103 -7.10 -16.32 -16.49
N PHE A 104 -5.83 -16.20 -16.08
CA PHE A 104 -5.27 -14.94 -15.61
C PHE A 104 -5.25 -13.85 -16.71
N LEU A 105 -4.83 -14.19 -17.92
CA LEU A 105 -4.84 -13.26 -19.07
C LEU A 105 -6.27 -12.89 -19.48
N SER A 106 -7.16 -13.89 -19.55
CA SER A 106 -8.56 -13.76 -19.99
C SER A 106 -9.43 -12.96 -19.01
N ARG A 107 -9.02 -12.79 -17.75
CA ARG A 107 -9.75 -11.98 -16.77
C ARG A 107 -10.03 -10.56 -17.22
N THR A 108 -9.12 -9.97 -18.01
CA THR A 108 -9.32 -8.66 -18.61
C THR A 108 -8.73 -8.65 -20.01
N VAL A 109 -9.54 -8.53 -21.04
CA VAL A 109 -9.06 -8.57 -22.42
C VAL A 109 -9.12 -7.18 -23.03
N THR A 110 -8.06 -6.82 -23.74
CA THR A 110 -7.99 -5.58 -24.51
C THR A 110 -7.90 -5.93 -25.98
N VAL A 111 -8.77 -5.32 -26.77
CA VAL A 111 -8.82 -5.42 -28.22
C VAL A 111 -8.64 -4.00 -28.74
N SER A 112 -7.63 -3.80 -29.57
CA SER A 112 -7.34 -2.52 -30.21
C SER A 112 -7.65 -2.61 -31.70
N GLY A 113 -8.35 -1.61 -32.21
CA GLY A 113 -8.46 -1.31 -33.63
C GLY A 113 -7.16 -0.76 -34.20
N SER A 114 -7.27 0.09 -35.21
CA SER A 114 -6.17 0.77 -35.87
C SER A 114 -6.40 2.28 -35.86
N ASN A 115 -5.60 3.06 -36.58
CA ASN A 115 -5.88 4.49 -36.77
C ASN A 115 -6.78 4.73 -38.01
N LYS A 116 -7.66 3.78 -38.33
CA LYS A 116 -8.57 3.79 -39.48
C LYS A 116 -10.00 3.52 -38.99
N ARG A 117 -10.93 3.25 -39.90
CA ARG A 117 -12.33 2.97 -39.53
C ARG A 117 -12.50 1.50 -39.20
N GLU A 118 -12.97 1.21 -38.01
CA GLU A 118 -13.33 -0.12 -37.57
C GLU A 118 -14.80 -0.23 -37.12
N TYR A 119 -15.38 -1.40 -37.36
CA TYR A 119 -16.68 -1.79 -36.86
C TYR A 119 -16.51 -2.86 -35.79
N PHE A 120 -16.93 -2.53 -34.58
CA PHE A 120 -16.94 -3.41 -33.42
C PHE A 120 -18.36 -3.94 -33.22
N GLU A 121 -18.56 -5.24 -33.45
CA GLU A 121 -19.82 -5.91 -33.16
C GLU A 121 -19.70 -6.67 -31.83
N ILE A 122 -20.61 -6.38 -30.91
CA ILE A 122 -20.67 -6.96 -29.56
C ILE A 122 -22.04 -7.60 -29.36
N ARG A 123 -22.08 -8.93 -29.20
CA ARG A 123 -23.30 -9.69 -28.92
C ARG A 123 -23.25 -10.30 -27.54
N ARG A 124 -24.20 -9.93 -26.67
CA ARG A 124 -24.38 -10.54 -25.35
C ARG A 124 -25.31 -11.75 -25.48
N GLY A 125 -24.81 -12.94 -25.17
CA GLY A 125 -25.58 -14.19 -25.16
C GLY A 125 -26.26 -14.44 -23.83
N ASP A 126 -27.34 -15.22 -23.85
CA ASP A 126 -28.08 -15.63 -22.66
C ASP A 126 -27.33 -16.66 -21.79
N ASP A 127 -26.23 -17.21 -22.31
CA ASP A 127 -25.33 -18.17 -21.67
C ASP A 127 -24.18 -17.51 -20.90
N ASP A 128 -24.37 -16.28 -20.40
CA ASP A 128 -23.34 -15.54 -19.66
C ASP A 128 -22.08 -15.21 -20.51
N THR A 129 -22.23 -15.19 -21.85
CA THR A 129 -21.13 -14.91 -22.78
C THR A 129 -21.26 -13.58 -23.51
N VAL A 130 -20.11 -13.08 -24.01
CA VAL A 130 -20.03 -11.92 -24.90
C VAL A 130 -19.19 -12.30 -26.10
N SER A 131 -19.77 -12.27 -27.29
CA SER A 131 -19.03 -12.38 -28.55
C SER A 131 -18.61 -10.99 -29.01
N VAL A 132 -17.35 -10.86 -29.42
CA VAL A 132 -16.80 -9.64 -30.00
C VAL A 132 -16.17 -9.98 -31.34
N SER A 133 -16.53 -9.22 -32.38
CA SER A 133 -15.81 -9.20 -33.65
C SER A 133 -15.44 -7.78 -34.04
N VAL A 134 -14.26 -7.63 -34.62
CA VAL A 134 -13.76 -6.35 -35.15
C VAL A 134 -13.47 -6.51 -36.62
N SER A 135 -13.96 -5.58 -37.42
CA SER A 135 -13.76 -5.56 -38.87
C SER A 135 -13.27 -4.19 -39.34
N LYS A 136 -12.38 -4.17 -40.32
CA LYS A 136 -12.07 -2.93 -41.06
C LYS A 136 -13.26 -2.50 -41.89
N VAL A 137 -13.51 -1.21 -41.93
CA VAL A 137 -14.59 -0.59 -42.69
C VAL A 137 -14.01 0.20 -43.86
N ASN A 138 -14.61 0.05 -45.03
CA ASN A 138 -14.20 0.80 -46.21
C ASN A 138 -14.76 2.24 -46.23
N LYS A 139 -14.53 2.96 -47.33
CA LYS A 139 -14.98 4.36 -47.45
C LYS A 139 -16.50 4.49 -47.47
N ASP A 140 -17.19 3.46 -47.97
CA ASP A 140 -18.65 3.38 -48.12
C ASP A 140 -19.37 2.91 -46.85
N GLY A 141 -18.63 2.61 -45.78
CA GLY A 141 -19.20 2.17 -44.49
C GLY A 141 -19.46 0.67 -44.40
N ILE A 142 -18.96 -0.13 -45.35
CA ILE A 142 -19.17 -1.58 -45.40
C ILE A 142 -18.00 -2.30 -44.69
N PRO A 143 -18.27 -3.23 -43.76
CA PRO A 143 -17.25 -4.10 -43.18
C PRO A 143 -16.67 -5.06 -44.22
N GLU A 144 -15.35 -5.05 -44.42
CA GLU A 144 -14.68 -5.87 -45.47
C GLU A 144 -13.84 -7.01 -44.89
N GLN A 145 -13.06 -6.75 -43.84
CA GLN A 145 -12.07 -7.69 -43.32
C GLN A 145 -12.15 -7.79 -41.80
N LYS A 146 -12.52 -8.97 -41.30
CA LYS A 146 -12.50 -9.31 -39.87
C LYS A 146 -11.05 -9.43 -39.39
N THR A 147 -10.68 -8.66 -38.38
CA THR A 147 -9.33 -8.61 -37.79
C THR A 147 -9.25 -9.22 -36.40
N PHE A 148 -10.39 -9.43 -35.74
CA PHE A 148 -10.47 -10.06 -34.43
C PHE A 148 -11.83 -10.74 -34.28
N GLU A 149 -11.86 -11.92 -33.65
CA GLU A 149 -13.09 -12.57 -33.21
C GLU A 149 -12.85 -13.45 -31.99
N ARG A 150 -13.67 -13.27 -30.95
CA ARG A 150 -13.63 -14.14 -29.78
C ARG A 150 -14.95 -14.11 -29.02
N LYS A 151 -15.35 -15.30 -28.52
CA LYS A 151 -16.42 -15.48 -27.54
C LYS A 151 -15.82 -15.54 -26.12
N PHE A 152 -16.31 -14.72 -25.21
CA PHE A 152 -15.83 -14.60 -23.84
C PHE A 152 -16.88 -15.13 -22.86
N ALA A 153 -16.50 -16.09 -22.00
CA ALA A 153 -17.34 -16.57 -20.91
C ALA A 153 -17.13 -15.73 -19.63
N ALA A 154 -18.20 -15.46 -18.87
CA ALA A 154 -18.17 -14.66 -17.65
C ALA A 154 -17.39 -15.28 -16.49
N ASP A 155 -17.13 -16.58 -16.54
CA ASP A 155 -16.35 -17.29 -15.52
C ASP A 155 -14.84 -16.99 -15.65
N ASP A 156 -14.36 -16.86 -16.89
CA ASP A 156 -12.97 -16.48 -17.16
C ASP A 156 -12.79 -14.97 -17.28
N THR A 157 -13.75 -14.27 -17.89
CA THR A 157 -13.62 -12.87 -18.29
C THR A 157 -14.47 -11.96 -17.42
N ARG A 158 -13.87 -10.90 -16.88
CA ARG A 158 -14.60 -9.88 -16.08
C ARG A 158 -14.74 -8.55 -16.80
N GLU A 159 -13.83 -8.26 -17.73
CA GLU A 159 -13.75 -6.97 -18.39
C GLU A 159 -13.18 -7.11 -19.82
N ILE A 160 -13.87 -6.54 -20.79
CA ILE A 160 -13.42 -6.38 -22.18
C ILE A 160 -13.25 -4.89 -22.44
N ARG A 161 -12.12 -4.50 -23.04
CA ARG A 161 -11.80 -3.11 -23.39
C ARG A 161 -11.56 -3.04 -24.89
N LEU A 162 -12.44 -2.36 -25.60
CA LEU A 162 -12.41 -2.16 -27.04
C LEU A 162 -11.94 -0.74 -27.32
N TYR A 163 -10.81 -0.60 -27.97
CA TYR A 163 -10.23 0.69 -28.34
C TYR A 163 -10.37 0.90 -29.84
N GLY A 164 -11.11 1.93 -30.27
CA GLY A 164 -11.13 2.42 -31.65
C GLY A 164 -9.81 3.08 -32.05
N LEU A 165 -9.19 3.80 -31.11
CA LEU A 165 -7.94 4.56 -31.28
C LEU A 165 -8.15 5.85 -32.06
N SER A 166 -8.24 5.78 -33.39
CA SER A 166 -8.45 6.96 -34.22
C SER A 166 -9.20 6.57 -35.49
N GLY A 167 -10.11 7.41 -35.96
CA GLY A 167 -10.87 7.09 -37.16
C GLY A 167 -12.31 7.55 -37.05
N LYS A 168 -13.19 6.87 -37.76
CA LYS A 168 -14.63 6.99 -37.56
C LYS A 168 -15.12 5.59 -37.24
N ASP A 169 -15.09 5.25 -35.95
CA ASP A 169 -15.35 3.90 -35.49
C ASP A 169 -16.81 3.74 -35.12
N SER A 170 -17.32 2.52 -35.29
CA SER A 170 -18.70 2.20 -34.95
C SER A 170 -18.73 0.99 -34.01
N PHE A 171 -19.40 1.15 -32.88
CA PHE A 171 -19.61 0.11 -31.89
C PHE A 171 -21.10 -0.25 -31.84
N SER A 172 -21.43 -1.50 -32.14
CA SER A 172 -22.79 -2.02 -32.05
C SER A 172 -22.89 -3.06 -30.94
N VAL A 173 -23.76 -2.81 -29.95
CA VAL A 173 -23.98 -3.71 -28.83
C VAL A 173 -25.43 -4.19 -28.83
N ALA A 174 -25.62 -5.50 -29.01
CA ALA A 174 -26.93 -6.14 -29.04
C ALA A 174 -27.01 -7.35 -28.10
N GLY A 175 -28.23 -7.88 -27.93
CA GLY A 175 -28.54 -9.05 -27.10
C GLY A 175 -29.27 -8.72 -25.80
N THR A 176 -29.87 -9.74 -25.20
CA THR A 176 -30.90 -9.61 -24.15
C THR A 176 -30.41 -9.81 -22.72
N TYR A 177 -29.19 -10.31 -22.53
CA TYR A 177 -28.75 -10.82 -21.23
C TYR A 177 -27.87 -9.88 -20.38
N GLY A 178 -28.19 -9.87 -19.08
CA GLY A 178 -27.72 -8.96 -18.04
C GLY A 178 -26.30 -9.17 -17.46
N GLY A 179 -25.30 -9.37 -18.30
CA GLY A 179 -23.96 -8.78 -18.13
C GLY A 179 -23.20 -9.00 -16.81
N ARG A 180 -22.60 -10.17 -16.59
CA ARG A 180 -21.47 -10.31 -15.65
C ARG A 180 -20.20 -9.61 -16.15
N ILE A 181 -19.96 -9.63 -17.46
CA ILE A 181 -18.81 -9.00 -18.13
C ILE A 181 -19.04 -7.50 -18.34
N ILE A 182 -18.08 -6.67 -17.88
CA ILE A 182 -18.03 -5.25 -18.20
C ILE A 182 -17.44 -5.08 -19.60
N VAL A 183 -18.16 -4.42 -20.50
CA VAL A 183 -17.67 -4.02 -21.83
C VAL A 183 -17.41 -2.52 -21.81
N ARG A 184 -16.18 -2.13 -22.14
CA ARG A 184 -15.80 -0.73 -22.34
C ARG A 184 -15.55 -0.49 -23.81
N MET A 185 -16.25 0.50 -24.35
CA MET A 185 -16.06 1.02 -25.69
C MET A 185 -15.32 2.35 -25.52
N ILE A 186 -14.14 2.45 -26.10
CA ILE A 186 -13.28 3.63 -26.03
C ILE A 186 -13.08 4.09 -27.47
N GLY A 187 -13.69 5.21 -27.84
CA GLY A 187 -13.63 5.76 -29.19
C GLY A 187 -12.21 6.17 -29.56
N GLY A 188 -11.75 7.26 -28.97
CA GLY A 188 -10.38 7.74 -29.12
C GLY A 188 -10.37 9.12 -29.76
N LYS A 189 -9.80 9.25 -30.95
CA LYS A 189 -9.83 10.49 -31.75
C LYS A 189 -10.64 10.28 -33.02
N GLY A 190 -11.70 11.06 -33.18
CA GLY A 190 -12.49 11.14 -34.40
C GLY A 190 -13.98 11.02 -34.11
N ASP A 191 -14.80 10.99 -35.15
CA ASP A 191 -16.25 10.94 -34.98
C ASP A 191 -16.72 9.48 -34.88
N ASP A 192 -17.09 9.06 -33.68
CA ASP A 192 -17.47 7.69 -33.36
C ASP A 192 -18.98 7.52 -33.16
N LEU A 193 -19.49 6.33 -33.50
CA LEU A 193 -20.88 5.92 -33.32
C LEU A 193 -20.97 4.78 -32.30
N PHE A 194 -21.83 4.92 -31.29
CA PHE A 194 -22.13 3.87 -30.33
C PHE A 194 -23.62 3.54 -30.37
N LEU A 195 -23.97 2.46 -31.07
CA LEU A 195 -25.33 1.92 -31.09
C LEU A 195 -25.47 0.86 -29.99
N ASN A 196 -26.23 1.16 -28.94
CA ASN A 196 -26.44 0.25 -27.81
C ASN A 196 -27.91 -0.15 -27.67
N GLU A 197 -28.23 -1.37 -28.07
CA GLU A 197 -29.58 -1.93 -28.00
C GLU A 197 -29.79 -2.86 -26.80
N THR A 198 -28.74 -3.14 -26.01
CA THR A 198 -28.82 -4.09 -24.90
C THR A 198 -29.28 -3.46 -23.57
N LYS A 199 -30.32 -4.03 -22.96
CA LYS A 199 -30.84 -3.62 -21.65
C LYS A 199 -30.13 -4.37 -20.51
N THR A 200 -28.88 -4.01 -20.22
CA THR A 200 -28.12 -4.57 -19.09
C THR A 200 -28.25 -3.73 -17.82
N ALA A 201 -27.78 -4.27 -16.68
CA ALA A 201 -27.63 -3.48 -15.45
C ALA A 201 -26.70 -2.27 -15.68
N SER A 202 -27.05 -1.12 -15.10
CA SER A 202 -26.29 0.13 -15.27
C SER A 202 -24.80 -0.04 -14.95
N GLY A 203 -23.95 0.32 -15.91
CA GLY A 203 -22.49 0.29 -15.77
C GLY A 203 -21.80 -0.99 -16.25
N LYS A 204 -22.52 -1.94 -16.86
CA LYS A 204 -21.95 -3.09 -17.57
C LYS A 204 -21.53 -2.78 -19.00
N THR A 205 -22.24 -1.86 -19.66
CA THR A 205 -21.78 -1.19 -20.89
C THR A 205 -21.29 0.20 -20.51
N ARG A 206 -20.06 0.54 -20.90
CA ARG A 206 -19.42 1.82 -20.57
C ARG A 206 -18.81 2.43 -21.82
N ILE A 207 -19.11 3.70 -22.05
CA ILE A 207 -18.65 4.46 -23.21
C ILE A 207 -17.67 5.51 -22.72
N TYR A 208 -16.50 5.57 -23.34
CA TYR A 208 -15.46 6.55 -23.07
C TYR A 208 -15.21 7.33 -24.33
N ASP A 209 -15.44 8.64 -24.29
CA ASP A 209 -15.26 9.47 -25.46
C ASP A 209 -14.98 10.95 -25.17
N SER A 210 -14.64 11.70 -26.22
CA SER A 210 -14.22 13.09 -26.21
C SER A 210 -15.44 13.98 -26.43
N PRO A 211 -15.68 14.98 -25.57
CA PRO A 211 -16.75 15.95 -25.82
C PRO A 211 -16.42 16.93 -26.95
N ALA A 212 -15.18 16.90 -27.47
CA ALA A 212 -14.72 17.83 -28.52
C ALA A 212 -15.04 17.34 -29.94
N GLU A 213 -15.50 16.11 -30.11
CA GLU A 213 -15.73 15.44 -31.40
C GLU A 213 -17.23 15.17 -31.60
N LYS A 214 -17.68 14.92 -32.83
CA LYS A 214 -19.11 14.78 -33.16
C LYS A 214 -19.61 13.36 -32.95
N ASN A 215 -19.43 12.86 -31.73
CA ASN A 215 -19.75 11.49 -31.36
C ASN A 215 -21.26 11.30 -31.16
N MET A 216 -21.78 10.16 -31.62
CA MET A 216 -23.21 9.83 -31.52
C MET A 216 -23.39 8.59 -30.65
N VAL A 217 -24.27 8.68 -29.65
CA VAL A 217 -24.69 7.55 -28.83
C VAL A 217 -26.18 7.31 -29.07
N GLU A 218 -26.51 6.18 -29.67
CA GLU A 218 -27.85 5.80 -30.10
C GLU A 218 -28.33 4.50 -29.43
N GLY A 219 -29.63 4.22 -29.57
CA GLY A 219 -30.28 3.03 -29.04
C GLY A 219 -30.93 3.21 -27.66
N THR A 220 -31.62 2.17 -27.21
CA THR A 220 -32.41 2.19 -25.96
C THR A 220 -31.72 1.51 -24.78
N GLY A 221 -30.48 1.07 -24.97
CA GLY A 221 -29.72 0.29 -24.00
C GLY A 221 -29.10 1.13 -22.88
N ASN A 222 -29.11 0.57 -21.66
CA ASN A 222 -28.49 1.18 -20.49
C ASN A 222 -26.96 1.23 -20.64
N HIS A 223 -26.36 2.38 -20.35
CA HIS A 223 -24.90 2.56 -20.37
C HIS A 223 -24.44 3.61 -19.34
N ARG A 224 -23.13 3.70 -19.12
CA ARG A 224 -22.51 4.85 -18.44
C ARG A 224 -21.56 5.55 -19.41
N LEU A 225 -21.79 6.84 -19.61
CA LEU A 225 -20.97 7.70 -20.45
C LEU A 225 -19.89 8.40 -19.60
N PHE A 226 -18.65 8.37 -20.07
CA PHE A 226 -17.51 9.01 -19.44
C PHE A 226 -16.83 9.92 -20.46
N LEU A 227 -17.09 11.22 -20.35
CA LEU A 227 -16.51 12.22 -21.24
C LEU A 227 -15.18 12.75 -20.69
N SER A 228 -14.14 12.72 -21.52
CA SER A 228 -12.82 13.30 -21.22
C SER A 228 -12.06 13.61 -22.50
N ASN A 229 -11.19 14.62 -22.49
CA ASN A 229 -10.32 14.94 -23.63
C ASN A 229 -9.65 13.68 -24.20
N ALA A 230 -9.45 13.65 -25.53
CA ALA A 230 -8.90 12.50 -26.24
C ALA A 230 -7.54 12.00 -25.69
N ASP A 231 -6.70 12.88 -25.15
CA ASP A 231 -5.44 12.47 -24.48
C ASP A 231 -5.69 11.61 -23.22
N GLY A 232 -6.83 11.81 -22.55
CA GLY A 232 -7.30 10.96 -21.47
C GLY A 232 -7.77 9.58 -21.93
N GLN A 233 -7.82 9.34 -23.25
CA GLN A 233 -8.28 8.11 -23.88
C GLN A 233 -7.19 7.22 -24.47
N GLU A 234 -5.94 7.65 -24.40
CA GLU A 234 -4.80 7.00 -25.03
C GLU A 234 -4.67 5.50 -24.69
N TYR A 235 -4.35 4.71 -25.72
CA TYR A 235 -4.04 3.30 -25.59
C TYR A 235 -2.57 3.10 -25.21
N ASP A 236 -2.33 2.70 -23.97
CA ASP A 236 -0.99 2.30 -23.50
C ASP A 236 -0.82 0.79 -23.59
N ARG A 237 -0.14 0.34 -24.66
CA ARG A 237 0.21 -1.07 -24.89
C ARG A 237 1.05 -1.70 -23.74
N ARG A 238 1.73 -0.88 -22.94
CA ARG A 238 2.55 -1.31 -21.78
C ARG A 238 1.86 -1.05 -20.44
N GLY A 239 0.61 -0.58 -20.45
CA GLY A 239 -0.10 -0.07 -19.28
C GLY A 239 -0.62 -1.13 -18.31
N TYR A 240 -0.57 -2.42 -18.67
CA TYR A 240 -1.07 -3.47 -17.78
C TYR A 240 -0.17 -3.68 -16.56
N LYS A 241 -0.80 -3.63 -15.38
CA LYS A 241 -0.17 -3.85 -14.08
C LYS A 241 -0.85 -4.98 -13.35
N TYR A 242 -0.06 -5.89 -12.81
CA TYR A 242 -0.55 -7.03 -12.02
C TYR A 242 -1.02 -6.54 -10.66
N ASN A 243 -1.99 -7.23 -10.07
CA ASN A 243 -2.20 -7.10 -8.63
C ASN A 243 -1.00 -7.70 -7.90
N ILE A 244 -0.51 -7.02 -6.87
CA ILE A 244 0.72 -7.41 -6.17
C ILE A 244 0.40 -7.61 -4.69
N LEU A 245 0.73 -8.78 -4.16
CA LEU A 245 0.70 -9.09 -2.73
C LEU A 245 2.12 -9.12 -2.19
N ALA A 246 2.52 -8.09 -1.45
CA ALA A 246 3.87 -7.93 -0.91
C ALA A 246 3.91 -8.17 0.61
N PRO A 247 4.37 -9.35 1.07
CA PRO A 247 4.67 -9.58 2.47
C PRO A 247 6.01 -8.94 2.86
N PHE A 248 6.12 -8.50 4.10
CA PHE A 248 7.33 -7.92 4.67
C PHE A 248 7.45 -8.28 6.14
N ILE A 249 8.67 -8.51 6.62
CA ILE A 249 8.97 -8.76 8.03
C ILE A 249 10.04 -7.79 8.51
N ALA A 250 9.92 -7.32 9.75
CA ALA A 250 10.87 -6.43 10.40
C ALA A 250 11.09 -6.87 11.84
N ALA A 251 12.24 -6.48 12.38
CA ALA A 251 12.54 -6.53 13.79
C ALA A 251 13.18 -5.20 14.17
N ALA A 252 12.88 -4.73 15.37
CA ALA A 252 13.46 -3.51 15.91
C ALA A 252 13.55 -3.61 17.44
N TYR A 253 14.31 -2.70 18.05
CA TYR A 253 14.61 -2.73 19.48
C TYR A 253 14.51 -1.34 20.09
N ASN A 254 13.89 -1.27 21.27
CA ASN A 254 14.02 -0.14 22.17
C ASN A 254 14.02 -0.61 23.64
N PRO A 255 14.54 0.17 24.60
CA PRO A 255 14.71 -0.29 25.98
C PRO A 255 13.40 -0.48 26.77
N ASP A 256 12.26 -0.05 26.23
CA ASP A 256 10.96 -0.20 26.89
C ASP A 256 10.21 -1.45 26.40
N ASP A 257 10.18 -1.68 25.08
CA ASP A 257 9.51 -2.83 24.47
C ASP A 257 10.43 -4.05 24.31
N GLY A 258 11.74 -3.87 24.49
CA GLY A 258 12.77 -4.85 24.15
C GLY A 258 12.84 -5.07 22.64
N LEU A 259 13.08 -6.32 22.24
CA LEU A 259 12.94 -6.73 20.85
C LEU A 259 11.45 -6.78 20.49
N PHE A 260 11.06 -6.14 19.39
CA PHE A 260 9.73 -6.26 18.84
C PHE A 260 9.79 -6.76 17.39
N LEU A 261 8.93 -7.72 17.08
CA LEU A 261 8.83 -8.39 15.79
C LEU A 261 7.61 -7.85 15.05
N GLY A 262 7.79 -7.50 13.78
CA GLY A 262 6.75 -6.94 12.94
C GLY A 262 6.60 -7.72 11.62
N GLY A 263 5.36 -7.84 11.17
CA GLY A 263 5.01 -8.33 9.85
C GLY A 263 4.05 -7.35 9.17
N SER A 264 4.13 -7.22 7.85
CA SER A 264 3.11 -6.51 7.08
C SER A 264 2.79 -7.20 5.76
N LEU A 265 1.56 -7.05 5.31
CA LEU A 265 1.06 -7.57 4.06
C LEU A 265 0.41 -6.43 3.28
N LYS A 266 1.03 -6.04 2.17
CA LYS A 266 0.52 -4.98 1.29
C LYS A 266 -0.06 -5.60 0.02
N TYR A 267 -1.37 -5.51 -0.16
CA TYR A 267 -2.05 -5.93 -1.38
C TYR A 267 -2.45 -4.71 -2.22
N THR A 268 -1.83 -4.55 -3.38
CA THR A 268 -2.09 -3.47 -4.33
C THR A 268 -2.88 -4.02 -5.52
N VAL A 269 -4.08 -3.49 -5.72
CA VAL A 269 -4.96 -3.84 -6.84
C VAL A 269 -4.92 -2.72 -7.86
N HIS A 270 -4.59 -3.05 -9.11
CA HIS A 270 -4.61 -2.10 -10.22
C HIS A 270 -5.96 -2.15 -10.95
N GLY A 271 -6.31 -1.06 -11.61
CA GLY A 271 -7.57 -0.96 -12.34
C GLY A 271 -7.46 -0.04 -13.55
N PHE A 272 -8.48 -0.10 -14.42
CA PHE A 272 -8.56 0.71 -15.63
C PHE A 272 -8.41 2.21 -15.32
N ARG A 273 -7.39 2.85 -15.91
CA ARG A 273 -7.06 4.28 -15.75
C ARG A 273 -6.93 4.77 -14.30
N LYS A 274 -6.52 3.88 -13.38
CA LYS A 274 -6.24 4.23 -11.97
C LYS A 274 -4.73 4.24 -11.72
N LYS A 275 -4.17 5.41 -11.41
CA LYS A 275 -2.76 5.59 -11.06
C LYS A 275 -2.65 6.27 -9.67
N PRO A 276 -1.79 5.78 -8.76
CA PRO A 276 -0.86 4.66 -8.93
C PRO A 276 -1.49 3.26 -8.87
N PHE A 277 -2.65 3.11 -8.23
CA PHE A 277 -3.41 1.87 -8.06
C PHE A 277 -4.91 2.15 -7.97
N LYS A 278 -5.79 1.14 -8.05
CA LYS A 278 -7.24 1.31 -7.80
C LYS A 278 -7.57 1.27 -6.32
N GLN A 279 -7.02 0.26 -5.63
CA GLN A 279 -7.14 0.12 -4.18
C GLN A 279 -5.88 -0.53 -3.60
N GLN A 280 -5.59 -0.23 -2.35
CA GLN A 280 -4.48 -0.79 -1.60
C GLN A 280 -4.94 -1.19 -0.20
N HIS A 281 -4.54 -2.37 0.22
CA HIS A 281 -4.73 -2.90 1.56
C HIS A 281 -3.35 -3.06 2.21
N LEU A 282 -3.18 -2.58 3.44
CA LEU A 282 -1.98 -2.79 4.21
C LEU A 282 -2.36 -3.28 5.61
N PHE A 283 -2.01 -4.53 5.88
CA PHE A 283 -2.09 -5.12 7.21
C PHE A 283 -0.72 -5.05 7.85
N VAL A 284 -0.63 -4.60 9.09
CA VAL A 284 0.59 -4.57 9.89
C VAL A 284 0.30 -5.24 11.21
N PHE A 285 1.19 -6.12 11.64
CA PHE A 285 1.15 -6.80 12.92
C PHE A 285 2.49 -6.57 13.61
N THR A 286 2.48 -6.22 14.88
CA THR A 286 3.69 -6.11 15.69
C THR A 286 3.48 -6.71 17.07
N HIS A 287 4.54 -7.33 17.60
CA HIS A 287 4.56 -7.93 18.92
C HIS A 287 5.84 -7.56 19.67
N ALA A 288 5.69 -6.96 20.84
CA ALA A 288 6.80 -6.59 21.72
C ALA A 288 7.09 -7.71 22.73
N LEU A 289 8.28 -8.31 22.67
CA LEU A 289 8.60 -9.51 23.46
C LEU A 289 8.70 -9.20 24.96
N ALA A 290 9.20 -8.01 25.35
CA ALA A 290 9.37 -7.68 26.76
C ALA A 290 8.05 -7.37 27.48
N THR A 291 7.08 -6.78 26.77
CA THR A 291 5.79 -6.38 27.34
C THR A 291 4.67 -7.37 27.07
N LYS A 292 4.86 -8.25 26.08
CA LYS A 292 3.84 -9.11 25.46
C LYS A 292 2.71 -8.34 24.79
N ALA A 293 2.95 -7.08 24.43
CA ALA A 293 1.97 -6.21 23.77
C ALA A 293 1.81 -6.59 22.30
N TYR A 294 0.58 -6.50 21.80
CA TYR A 294 0.24 -6.69 20.39
C TYR A 294 -0.37 -5.41 19.80
N ASP A 295 0.02 -5.09 18.55
CA ASP A 295 -0.52 -3.97 17.78
C ASP A 295 -0.80 -4.44 16.34
N PHE A 296 -2.08 -4.37 15.97
CA PHE A 296 -2.60 -4.68 14.66
C PHE A 296 -3.08 -3.40 13.99
N ARG A 297 -2.64 -3.15 12.76
CA ARG A 297 -3.07 -1.99 11.97
C ARG A 297 -3.56 -2.44 10.61
N TYR A 298 -4.70 -1.91 10.20
CA TYR A 298 -5.21 -2.06 8.85
C TYR A 298 -5.41 -0.69 8.22
N ARG A 299 -4.83 -0.48 7.04
CA ARG A 299 -5.03 0.70 6.21
C ARG A 299 -5.56 0.27 4.85
N PHE A 300 -6.68 0.85 4.46
CA PHE A 300 -7.29 0.70 3.16
C PHE A 300 -7.39 2.05 2.48
N GLU A 301 -7.08 2.07 1.20
CA GLU A 301 -7.14 3.25 0.35
C GLU A 301 -7.69 2.85 -1.01
N ALA A 302 -8.74 3.50 -1.49
CA ALA A 302 -9.28 3.33 -2.84
C ALA A 302 -9.38 4.70 -3.51
N ILE A 303 -8.72 4.87 -4.67
CA ILE A 303 -8.66 6.16 -5.34
C ILE A 303 -9.84 6.37 -6.30
N ASP A 304 -10.31 7.62 -6.38
CA ASP A 304 -11.57 8.00 -7.02
C ASP A 304 -12.67 6.94 -6.83
N ALA A 305 -12.95 6.63 -5.56
CA ALA A 305 -13.95 5.66 -5.14
C ALA A 305 -15.36 6.25 -5.25
N ILE A 306 -15.52 7.54 -4.94
CA ILE A 306 -16.76 8.31 -5.10
C ILE A 306 -16.44 9.56 -5.94
N GLY A 307 -16.81 9.55 -7.21
CA GLY A 307 -16.42 10.63 -8.14
C GLY A 307 -14.90 10.74 -8.26
N LYS A 308 -14.33 11.87 -7.80
CA LYS A 308 -12.89 12.14 -7.69
C LYS A 308 -12.33 12.02 -6.26
N ALA A 309 -13.17 11.68 -5.29
CA ALA A 309 -12.77 11.51 -3.91
C ALA A 309 -12.26 10.08 -3.67
N ASP A 310 -11.15 9.98 -2.94
CA ASP A 310 -10.60 8.72 -2.47
C ASP A 310 -11.31 8.29 -1.18
N LEU A 311 -11.42 6.98 -0.96
CA LEU A 311 -11.92 6.40 0.28
C LEU A 311 -10.76 5.85 1.10
N LEU A 312 -10.65 6.27 2.35
CA LEU A 312 -9.64 5.82 3.30
C LEU A 312 -10.32 5.13 4.48
N PHE A 313 -9.84 3.95 4.87
CA PHE A 313 -10.24 3.32 6.12
C PHE A 313 -9.01 2.94 6.92
N ASN A 314 -8.96 3.36 8.17
CA ASN A 314 -7.87 3.05 9.09
C ASN A 314 -8.46 2.38 10.33
N ALA A 315 -7.86 1.28 10.77
CA ALA A 315 -8.16 0.62 12.03
C ALA A 315 -6.87 0.25 12.75
N ILE A 316 -6.81 0.54 14.04
CA ILE A 316 -5.71 0.21 14.94
C ILE A 316 -6.30 -0.53 16.13
N VAL A 317 -5.80 -1.71 16.41
CA VAL A 317 -6.15 -2.51 17.58
C VAL A 317 -4.88 -2.79 18.34
N LYS A 318 -4.74 -2.18 19.52
CA LYS A 318 -3.64 -2.43 20.45
C LYS A 318 -4.18 -3.28 21.59
N ALA A 319 -4.20 -4.59 21.38
CA ALA A 319 -4.71 -5.59 22.32
C ALA A 319 -4.20 -6.99 21.96
N PRO A 320 -4.00 -7.91 22.92
CA PRO A 320 -4.02 -7.66 24.37
C PRO A 320 -2.73 -6.99 24.86
N ASN A 321 -2.74 -6.57 26.13
CA ASN A 321 -1.56 -6.13 26.88
C ASN A 321 -0.85 -4.90 26.29
N ASN A 322 -1.55 -4.00 25.59
CA ASN A 322 -0.91 -2.78 25.12
C ASN A 322 -0.42 -1.93 26.30
N THR A 323 0.68 -1.20 26.09
CA THR A 323 1.36 -0.48 27.16
C THR A 323 1.72 0.95 26.80
N ILE A 324 1.54 1.85 27.77
CA ILE A 324 2.09 3.21 27.77
C ILE A 324 2.88 3.39 29.07
N ASN A 325 4.03 4.07 29.08
CA ASN A 325 4.68 4.39 30.35
C ASN A 325 4.09 5.72 30.86
N PHE A 326 3.31 5.68 31.93
CA PHE A 326 2.70 6.84 32.56
C PHE A 326 3.53 7.28 33.76
N PHE A 327 4.16 8.46 33.66
CA PHE A 327 4.96 9.09 34.73
C PHE A 327 4.19 10.17 35.50
N GLY A 328 2.91 10.38 35.17
CA GLY A 328 2.10 11.51 35.62
C GLY A 328 1.84 12.50 34.49
N LEU A 329 0.93 13.44 34.74
CA LEU A 329 0.72 14.61 33.89
C LEU A 329 1.67 15.72 34.33
N GLY A 330 2.30 16.40 33.38
CA GLY A 330 3.20 17.53 33.61
C GLY A 330 4.56 17.40 32.92
N ASN A 331 5.19 18.55 32.74
CA ASN A 331 6.51 18.71 32.14
C ASN A 331 7.66 18.42 33.13
N GLU A 332 7.40 18.48 34.44
CA GLU A 332 8.39 18.24 35.50
C GLU A 332 8.28 16.87 36.18
N THR A 333 7.50 15.94 35.60
CA THR A 333 7.31 14.60 36.18
C THR A 333 8.64 13.87 36.38
N GLY A 334 8.82 13.24 37.54
CA GLY A 334 10.06 12.53 37.91
C GLY A 334 10.11 11.09 37.41
N TYR A 335 11.32 10.56 37.23
CA TYR A 335 11.57 9.14 36.98
C TYR A 335 12.55 8.55 38.01
N ILE A 336 12.05 7.71 38.91
CA ILE A 336 12.84 7.11 39.98
C ILE A 336 13.41 5.77 39.50
N LYS A 337 14.69 5.76 39.11
CA LYS A 337 15.37 4.58 38.54
C LYS A 337 15.63 3.42 39.52
N LYS A 338 15.72 3.71 40.83
CA LYS A 338 16.26 2.81 41.86
C LYS A 338 15.21 2.09 42.73
N LYS A 339 13.93 2.13 42.38
CA LYS A 339 12.87 1.38 43.10
C LYS A 339 12.75 -0.04 42.51
N ASP A 340 12.40 -1.03 43.33
CA ASP A 340 12.49 -2.48 43.04
C ASP A 340 11.83 -2.96 41.73
N ASP A 341 10.93 -2.17 41.12
CA ASP A 341 10.24 -2.50 39.86
C ASP A 341 10.66 -1.65 38.63
N GLY A 342 11.58 -0.70 38.77
CA GLY A 342 12.12 0.12 37.69
C GLY A 342 11.05 0.71 36.75
N ILE A 343 11.18 0.47 35.44
CA ILE A 343 10.22 0.95 34.42
C ILE A 343 8.85 0.26 34.49
N LYS A 344 8.75 -0.95 35.06
CA LYS A 344 7.48 -1.70 35.13
C LYS A 344 6.46 -0.96 35.98
N PHE A 345 6.90 -0.27 37.03
CA PHE A 345 6.06 0.55 37.89
C PHE A 345 5.30 1.63 37.11
N TYR A 346 5.93 2.28 36.14
CA TYR A 346 5.32 3.33 35.32
C TYR A 346 4.57 2.79 34.11
N ARG A 347 4.81 1.54 33.71
CA ARG A 347 4.19 0.95 32.52
C ARG A 347 2.74 0.65 32.80
N THR A 348 1.77 1.37 32.25
CA THR A 348 0.33 1.08 32.34
C THR A 348 -0.08 0.06 31.28
N ARG A 349 -1.04 -0.82 31.60
CA ARG A 349 -1.66 -1.77 30.65
C ARG A 349 -3.11 -1.43 30.34
N PHE A 350 -3.47 -1.49 29.06
CA PHE A 350 -4.83 -1.28 28.56
C PHE A 350 -4.95 -1.80 27.14
N ASP A 351 -6.19 -1.94 26.67
CA ASP A 351 -6.53 -2.23 25.29
C ASP A 351 -7.16 -1.00 24.61
N LEU A 352 -6.83 -0.79 23.34
CA LEU A 352 -7.31 0.35 22.56
C LEU A 352 -7.71 -0.07 21.15
N ILE A 353 -8.89 0.36 20.72
CA ILE A 353 -9.36 0.26 19.33
C ILE A 353 -9.59 1.68 18.81
N ASP A 354 -8.92 2.07 17.73
CA ASP A 354 -9.12 3.34 17.02
C ASP A 354 -9.50 3.03 15.57
N GLY A 355 -10.53 3.69 15.05
CA GLY A 355 -11.01 3.51 13.69
C GLY A 355 -11.41 4.81 13.03
N SER A 356 -11.23 4.93 11.72
CA SER A 356 -11.72 6.08 10.95
C SER A 356 -12.05 5.69 9.51
N LEU A 357 -13.11 6.26 8.95
CA LEU A 357 -13.49 6.18 7.55
C LEU A 357 -13.52 7.59 6.98
N LEU A 358 -12.65 7.92 6.02
CA LEU A 358 -12.47 9.28 5.52
C LEU A 358 -12.65 9.32 4.00
N LEU A 359 -13.26 10.40 3.51
CA LEU A 359 -13.19 10.77 2.10
C LEU A 359 -12.10 11.80 1.91
N ARG A 360 -11.16 11.55 0.99
CA ARG A 360 -10.04 12.45 0.67
C ARG A 360 -10.21 13.08 -0.71
N ALA A 361 -10.18 14.40 -0.75
CA ALA A 361 -10.03 15.18 -1.97
C ALA A 361 -8.57 15.58 -2.17
N ASN A 362 -8.07 15.46 -3.40
CA ASN A 362 -6.71 15.89 -3.76
C ASN A 362 -6.78 17.15 -4.62
N LYS A 363 -5.91 18.12 -4.37
CA LYS A 363 -5.70 19.30 -5.22
C LYS A 363 -4.29 19.25 -5.78
N GLY A 364 -4.17 18.99 -7.08
CA GLY A 364 -2.88 18.73 -7.73
C GLY A 364 -2.27 17.41 -7.23
N LYS A 365 -0.93 17.34 -7.22
CA LYS A 365 -0.18 16.13 -6.83
C LYS A 365 0.28 16.13 -5.37
N VAL A 366 0.16 17.26 -4.68
CA VAL A 366 0.86 17.51 -3.41
C VAL A 366 -0.13 17.72 -2.26
N PHE A 367 -1.20 18.50 -2.47
CA PHE A 367 -2.15 18.83 -1.40
C PHE A 367 -3.31 17.83 -1.35
N SER A 368 -3.71 17.48 -0.13
CA SER A 368 -4.90 16.68 0.13
C SER A 368 -5.64 17.12 1.39
N LEU A 369 -6.96 16.93 1.36
CA LEU A 369 -7.85 17.15 2.49
C LEU A 369 -8.75 15.93 2.64
N ALA A 370 -8.82 15.33 3.83
CA ALA A 370 -9.69 14.20 4.13
C ALA A 370 -10.56 14.46 5.36
N ALA A 371 -11.81 14.03 5.31
CA ALA A 371 -12.73 14.17 6.44
C ALA A 371 -13.65 12.94 6.56
N GLY A 372 -14.07 12.61 7.78
CA GLY A 372 -15.07 11.58 8.02
C GLY A 372 -15.15 11.11 9.47
N PRO A 373 -16.00 10.11 9.77
CA PRO A 373 -16.19 9.61 11.13
C PRO A 373 -14.96 8.92 11.70
N ALA A 374 -14.83 9.01 13.03
CA ALA A 374 -13.83 8.33 13.84
C ALA A 374 -14.48 7.66 15.06
N LEU A 375 -13.89 6.56 15.52
CA LEU A 375 -14.30 5.78 16.69
C LEU A 375 -13.06 5.51 17.55
N GLN A 376 -13.21 5.59 18.87
CA GLN A 376 -12.18 5.15 19.80
C GLN A 376 -12.80 4.41 20.99
N LEU A 377 -12.30 3.23 21.30
CA LEU A 377 -12.71 2.40 22.44
C LEU A 377 -11.48 2.07 23.28
N TYR A 378 -11.60 2.25 24.58
CA TYR A 378 -10.53 2.02 25.54
C TYR A 378 -11.04 1.16 26.71
N PHE A 379 -10.23 0.19 27.10
CA PHE A 379 -10.52 -0.74 28.18
C PHE A 379 -9.27 -0.95 29.03
N MET A 380 -9.44 -0.99 30.35
CA MET A 380 -8.34 -1.19 31.29
C MET A 380 -8.77 -2.15 32.40
N ASP A 381 -7.97 -3.19 32.60
CA ASP A 381 -8.16 -4.09 33.74
C ASP A 381 -7.41 -3.57 34.97
N SER A 382 -8.14 -3.45 36.08
CA SER A 382 -7.56 -3.08 37.38
C SER A 382 -6.57 -4.12 37.90
N ALA A 383 -6.83 -5.42 37.67
CA ALA A 383 -5.98 -6.51 38.13
C ALA A 383 -4.57 -6.43 37.52
N GLU A 384 -4.48 -6.06 36.24
CA GLU A 384 -3.20 -5.87 35.56
C GLU A 384 -2.41 -4.65 36.04
N ASN A 385 -3.07 -3.70 36.73
CA ASN A 385 -2.50 -2.40 37.08
C ASN A 385 -2.35 -2.10 38.58
N LYS A 386 -2.68 -3.05 39.48
CA LYS A 386 -2.68 -2.83 40.94
C LYS A 386 -1.39 -2.24 41.51
N SER A 387 -0.21 -2.74 41.07
CA SER A 387 1.10 -2.33 41.57
C SER A 387 1.75 -1.18 40.78
N ARG A 388 1.04 -0.56 39.84
CA ARG A 388 1.60 0.45 38.92
C ARG A 388 1.24 1.87 39.36
N PHE A 389 2.02 2.84 38.91
CA PHE A 389 1.85 4.26 39.21
C PHE A 389 0.48 4.80 38.81
N ILE A 390 -0.12 4.27 37.73
CA ILE A 390 -1.47 4.66 37.29
C ILE A 390 -2.53 4.46 38.39
N ASN A 391 -2.36 3.47 39.26
CA ASN A 391 -3.28 3.16 40.37
C ASN A 391 -3.05 4.07 41.60
N GLN A 392 -1.99 4.89 41.62
CA GLN A 392 -1.69 5.82 42.72
C GLN A 392 -2.40 7.17 42.52
N THR A 393 -3.73 7.12 42.42
CA THR A 393 -4.61 8.27 42.11
C THR A 393 -4.46 9.43 43.09
N ASN A 394 -4.09 9.15 44.34
CA ASN A 394 -3.87 10.14 45.39
C ASN A 394 -2.66 11.08 45.14
N ILE A 395 -1.72 10.70 44.27
CA ILE A 395 -0.52 11.49 44.00
C ILE A 395 -0.29 11.80 42.52
N ASN A 396 -0.99 11.13 41.61
CA ASN A 396 -0.82 11.31 40.16
C ASN A 396 -1.88 12.21 39.50
N GLY A 397 -2.88 12.66 40.26
CA GLY A 397 -3.92 13.58 39.81
C GLY A 397 -5.03 12.95 38.96
N LEU A 398 -5.04 11.62 38.80
CA LEU A 398 -6.12 10.88 38.16
C LEU A 398 -7.15 10.41 39.20
N ASP A 399 -8.34 10.03 38.73
CA ASP A 399 -9.39 9.42 39.55
C ASP A 399 -9.61 7.94 39.19
N LYS A 400 -10.39 7.20 39.97
CA LYS A 400 -10.61 5.75 39.76
C LYS A 400 -11.41 5.41 38.50
N SER A 401 -12.05 6.37 37.84
CA SER A 401 -12.76 6.15 36.56
C SER A 401 -11.83 5.79 35.40
N ILE A 402 -10.50 5.81 35.61
CA ILE A 402 -9.51 5.27 34.66
C ILE A 402 -9.76 3.81 34.28
N TYR A 403 -10.43 3.05 35.14
CA TYR A 403 -10.79 1.64 34.92
C TYR A 403 -12.12 1.47 34.18
N ASP A 404 -12.92 2.54 34.08
CA ASP A 404 -14.16 2.48 33.33
C ASP A 404 -13.89 2.44 31.84
N SER A 405 -14.68 1.66 31.11
CA SER A 405 -14.60 1.65 29.65
C SER A 405 -14.88 3.05 29.09
N LYS A 406 -14.04 3.53 28.18
CA LYS A 406 -14.22 4.81 27.50
C LYS A 406 -14.57 4.56 26.04
N LYS A 407 -15.63 5.21 25.54
CA LYS A 407 -16.18 4.99 24.20
C LYS A 407 -16.44 6.34 23.56
N TYR A 408 -15.90 6.54 22.36
CA TYR A 408 -16.00 7.81 21.64
C TYR A 408 -16.40 7.57 20.19
N ALA A 409 -17.24 8.46 19.66
CA ALA A 409 -17.42 8.66 18.23
C ALA A 409 -17.18 10.14 17.90
N GLY A 410 -16.71 10.44 16.70
CA GLY A 410 -16.31 11.79 16.36
C GLY A 410 -16.10 12.04 14.89
N LEU A 411 -15.61 13.23 14.57
CA LEU A 411 -15.21 13.62 13.23
C LEU A 411 -13.70 13.86 13.20
N ARG A 412 -13.04 13.31 12.18
CA ARG A 412 -11.60 13.48 11.92
C ARG A 412 -11.41 14.25 10.62
N LEU A 413 -10.58 15.28 10.67
CA LEU A 413 -10.11 16.09 9.54
C LEU A 413 -8.60 15.92 9.41
N VAL A 414 -8.13 15.68 8.19
CA VAL A 414 -6.71 15.51 7.86
C VAL A 414 -6.38 16.42 6.68
N ALA A 415 -5.51 17.40 6.87
CA ALA A 415 -4.93 18.19 5.80
C ALA A 415 -3.46 17.78 5.61
N GLY A 416 -2.98 17.71 4.37
CA GLY A 416 -1.58 17.36 4.13
C GLY A 416 -1.01 17.87 2.82
N ILE A 417 0.31 18.07 2.81
CA ILE A 417 1.15 18.45 1.67
C ILE A 417 2.31 17.44 1.66
N ASP A 418 2.49 16.65 0.60
CA ASP A 418 3.63 15.73 0.46
C ASP A 418 4.28 15.87 -0.93
N ASP A 419 5.44 16.51 -0.98
CA ASP A 419 6.29 16.69 -2.17
C ASP A 419 7.67 16.03 -1.97
N ARG A 420 7.76 15.03 -1.09
CA ARG A 420 9.01 14.30 -0.91
C ARG A 420 9.36 13.52 -2.17
N ASN A 421 10.63 13.56 -2.54
CA ASN A 421 11.13 12.83 -3.71
C ASN A 421 11.07 11.29 -3.57
N ASP A 422 11.13 10.79 -2.33
CA ASP A 422 10.90 9.39 -1.99
C ASP A 422 10.18 9.30 -0.64
N LYS A 423 9.18 8.41 -0.55
CA LYS A 423 8.35 8.27 0.66
C LYS A 423 9.00 7.46 1.78
N ASN A 424 9.99 6.62 1.47
CA ASN A 424 10.66 5.73 2.41
C ASN A 424 12.04 6.27 2.81
N ILE A 425 12.78 6.87 1.86
CA ILE A 425 14.13 7.43 2.06
C ILE A 425 14.19 8.85 1.45
N PRO A 426 13.44 9.82 2.00
CA PRO A 426 13.42 11.16 1.47
C PRO A 426 14.81 11.81 1.59
N THR A 427 15.24 12.45 0.50
CA THR A 427 16.47 13.26 0.47
C THR A 427 16.21 14.72 0.09
N ARG A 428 15.02 15.01 -0.44
CA ARG A 428 14.53 16.32 -0.81
C ARG A 428 13.01 16.40 -0.64
N GLY A 429 12.51 17.61 -0.42
CA GLY A 429 11.08 17.92 -0.43
C GLY A 429 10.50 18.10 0.97
N VAL A 430 9.18 18.25 1.03
CA VAL A 430 8.44 18.63 2.23
C VAL A 430 7.29 17.66 2.46
N ASN A 431 7.03 17.33 3.73
CA ASN A 431 5.83 16.65 4.18
C ASN A 431 5.22 17.45 5.34
N PHE A 432 4.01 17.94 5.18
CA PHE A 432 3.25 18.63 6.21
C PHE A 432 1.93 17.89 6.42
N GLN A 433 1.56 17.64 7.67
CA GLN A 433 0.29 17.01 8.01
C GLN A 433 -0.31 17.68 9.24
N THR A 434 -1.61 17.94 9.17
CA THR A 434 -2.43 18.39 10.31
C THR A 434 -3.61 17.47 10.46
N VAL A 435 -3.81 16.93 11.66
CA VAL A 435 -4.93 16.05 12.02
C VAL A 435 -5.70 16.67 13.17
N MET A 436 -6.99 16.90 12.97
CA MET A 436 -7.92 17.28 14.03
C MET A 436 -8.94 16.17 14.21
N THR A 437 -9.17 15.72 15.44
CA THR A 437 -10.25 14.79 15.77
C THR A 437 -11.09 15.36 16.91
N ALA A 438 -12.37 15.61 16.65
CA ALA A 438 -13.33 16.07 17.66
C ALA A 438 -14.21 14.89 18.07
N TYR A 439 -14.10 14.46 19.33
CA TYR A 439 -14.83 13.32 19.88
C TYR A 439 -16.03 13.75 20.72
N ARG A 440 -17.06 12.93 20.70
CA ARG A 440 -18.15 12.86 21.67
C ARG A 440 -18.06 11.53 22.40
N GLY A 441 -17.96 11.56 23.73
CA GLY A 441 -18.19 10.39 24.57
C GLY A 441 -19.57 9.76 24.34
N LEU A 442 -19.62 8.44 24.35
CA LEU A 442 -20.81 7.61 24.13
C LEU A 442 -21.33 6.97 25.42
N ASN A 443 -20.72 7.28 26.56
CA ASN A 443 -21.15 6.85 27.89
C ASN A 443 -20.76 7.92 28.93
N ASP A 444 -21.31 7.80 30.14
CA ASP A 444 -21.15 8.80 31.22
C ASP A 444 -19.70 8.98 31.66
N ASN A 445 -18.86 7.98 31.42
CA ASN A 445 -17.46 7.99 31.81
C ASN A 445 -16.55 8.61 30.74
N SER A 446 -17.06 9.00 29.57
CA SER A 446 -16.26 9.52 28.45
C SER A 446 -16.44 11.03 28.25
N GLY A 447 -15.34 11.77 28.23
CA GLY A 447 -15.35 13.20 27.91
C GLY A 447 -15.62 13.54 26.43
N HIS A 448 -15.50 14.83 26.09
CA HIS A 448 -15.66 15.36 24.73
C HIS A 448 -14.41 16.11 24.26
N PRO A 449 -13.28 15.42 24.06
CA PRO A 449 -12.04 16.07 23.69
C PRO A 449 -12.00 16.41 22.20
N THR A 450 -11.34 17.52 21.88
CA THR A 450 -10.85 17.81 20.52
C THR A 450 -9.33 17.79 20.55
N ILE A 451 -8.74 16.94 19.72
CA ILE A 451 -7.30 16.71 19.64
C ILE A 451 -6.82 17.26 18.29
N LEU A 452 -5.91 18.22 18.32
CA LEU A 452 -5.27 18.80 17.14
C LEU A 452 -3.78 18.47 17.17
N ASN A 453 -3.26 17.85 16.11
CA ASN A 453 -1.84 17.57 15.93
C ASN A 453 -1.38 18.12 14.58
N SER A 454 -0.18 18.67 14.52
CA SER A 454 0.42 19.18 13.29
C SER A 454 1.91 18.90 13.26
N ASP A 455 2.43 18.43 12.12
CA ASP A 455 3.84 18.18 11.90
C ASP A 455 4.29 18.61 10.50
N LEU A 456 5.46 19.23 10.42
CA LEU A 456 6.15 19.67 9.23
C LEU A 456 7.52 19.02 9.19
N SER A 457 7.82 18.27 8.15
CA SER A 457 9.13 17.69 7.87
C SER A 457 9.67 18.20 6.55
N PHE A 458 10.93 18.60 6.50
CA PHE A 458 11.59 18.97 5.25
C PHE A 458 12.99 18.37 5.16
N PHE A 459 13.37 18.04 3.93
CA PHE A 459 14.60 17.31 3.61
C PHE A 459 15.40 18.12 2.61
N ILE A 460 16.68 18.36 2.93
CA ILE A 460 17.57 19.18 2.12
C ILE A 460 18.83 18.38 1.81
N SER A 461 19.20 18.32 0.54
CA SER A 461 20.49 17.83 0.08
C SER A 461 21.06 18.74 -1.00
N PHE A 462 22.38 19.00 -0.94
CA PHE A 462 23.03 19.99 -1.80
C PHE A 462 23.59 19.42 -3.12
N ASN A 463 23.64 18.09 -3.25
CA ASN A 463 24.12 17.42 -4.46
C ASN A 463 23.18 16.31 -4.93
N ARG A 464 23.30 15.91 -6.21
CA ARG A 464 22.47 14.84 -6.80
C ARG A 464 22.66 13.49 -6.11
N ARG A 465 23.86 13.23 -5.59
CA ARG A 465 24.19 11.98 -4.88
C ARG A 465 23.59 11.93 -3.47
N ALA A 466 23.05 13.03 -2.95
CA ALA A 466 22.54 13.18 -1.58
C ALA A 466 23.48 12.56 -0.53
N ARG A 467 24.78 12.89 -0.58
CA ARG A 467 25.76 12.40 0.41
C ARG A 467 25.49 12.95 1.81
N LEU A 468 24.97 14.17 1.88
CA LEU A 468 24.51 14.82 3.09
C LEU A 468 23.03 15.14 2.94
N VAL A 469 22.22 14.70 3.90
CA VAL A 469 20.81 15.06 4.01
C VAL A 469 20.59 15.69 5.37
N ILE A 470 20.08 16.92 5.39
CA ILE A 470 19.55 17.56 6.59
C ILE A 470 18.05 17.26 6.59
N ALA A 471 17.61 16.49 7.59
CA ALA A 471 16.21 16.18 7.81
C ALA A 471 15.76 16.94 9.07
N ASN A 472 14.74 17.78 8.91
CA ASN A 472 14.19 18.54 10.01
C ASN A 472 12.71 18.24 10.15
N ARG A 473 12.24 18.06 11.39
CA ARG A 473 10.82 17.88 11.71
C ARG A 473 10.45 18.81 12.86
N ILE A 474 9.38 19.56 12.67
CA ILE A 474 8.80 20.47 13.67
C ILE A 474 7.35 20.05 13.84
N GLY A 475 6.91 19.85 15.06
CA GLY A 475 5.52 19.48 15.28
C GLY A 475 5.04 19.76 16.68
N GLY A 476 3.74 19.59 16.87
CA GLY A 476 3.10 19.82 18.14
C GLY A 476 1.64 19.40 18.13
N GLY A 477 1.01 19.52 19.27
CA GLY A 477 -0.39 19.19 19.44
C GLY A 477 -1.02 19.91 20.61
N ILE A 478 -2.33 20.04 20.56
CA ILE A 478 -3.15 20.73 21.55
C ILE A 478 -4.43 19.92 21.75
N ASN A 479 -4.77 19.66 23.00
CA ASN A 479 -6.05 19.10 23.42
C ASN A 479 -6.97 20.20 23.94
N PHE A 480 -8.23 20.13 23.56
CA PHE A 480 -9.32 20.98 24.06
C PHE A 480 -10.39 20.11 24.70
N GLY A 481 -11.11 20.64 25.68
CA GLY A 481 -12.16 19.90 26.40
C GLY A 481 -11.62 18.86 27.39
N LYS A 482 -12.51 18.02 27.91
CA LYS A 482 -12.16 16.94 28.87
C LYS A 482 -11.60 15.74 28.10
N TYR A 483 -10.29 15.51 28.20
CA TYR A 483 -9.58 14.38 27.61
C TYR A 483 -9.06 13.43 28.71
N GLU A 484 -8.75 12.18 28.34
CA GLU A 484 -8.19 11.17 29.24
C GLU A 484 -6.67 11.07 29.11
N TYR A 485 -5.98 10.50 30.11
CA TYR A 485 -4.50 10.42 30.12
C TYR A 485 -3.89 9.77 28.86
N PHE A 486 -4.56 8.76 28.27
CA PHE A 486 -4.11 8.09 27.04
C PHE A 486 -4.33 8.92 25.75
N GLN A 487 -5.08 10.03 25.86
CA GLN A 487 -5.28 11.03 24.81
C GLN A 487 -4.38 12.26 25.00
N ALA A 488 -3.65 12.35 26.12
CA ALA A 488 -2.77 13.48 26.42
C ALA A 488 -1.73 13.70 25.31
N GLN A 489 -1.32 14.95 25.12
CA GLN A 489 -0.18 15.28 24.28
C GLN A 489 1.10 14.84 24.97
N TYR A 490 2.07 14.29 24.24
CA TYR A 490 3.24 13.67 24.88
C TYR A 490 4.57 13.90 24.15
N LEU A 491 5.65 13.72 24.91
CA LEU A 491 7.00 13.50 24.39
C LEU A 491 7.41 12.04 24.63
N SER A 492 7.92 11.38 23.60
CA SER A 492 8.22 9.94 23.60
C SER A 492 9.55 9.63 22.93
N GLY A 493 10.35 8.80 23.60
CA GLY A 493 11.67 8.32 23.17
C GLY A 493 11.76 7.74 21.76
N THR A 494 10.66 7.20 21.26
CA THR A 494 10.61 6.51 19.96
C THR A 494 9.92 7.32 18.87
N GLU A 495 9.40 8.52 19.17
CA GLU A 495 8.57 9.30 18.23
C GLU A 495 9.04 10.73 18.02
N ASN A 496 9.43 11.44 19.08
CA ASN A 496 9.70 12.88 18.98
C ASN A 496 10.75 13.42 19.98
N LEU A 497 11.26 12.61 20.92
CA LEU A 497 12.30 13.04 21.87
C LEU A 497 13.22 11.88 22.27
N ARG A 498 14.20 11.54 21.41
CA ARG A 498 15.14 10.43 21.65
C ARG A 498 16.00 10.69 22.89
N GLY A 499 16.45 9.62 23.55
CA GLY A 499 17.22 9.71 24.80
C GLY A 499 16.37 9.73 26.07
N TYR A 500 15.04 9.65 25.92
CA TYR A 500 14.08 9.48 27.00
C TYR A 500 13.28 8.20 26.81
N ARG A 501 12.56 7.79 27.86
CA ARG A 501 11.63 6.66 27.81
C ARG A 501 10.43 6.97 26.90
N LYS A 502 9.73 5.94 26.42
CA LYS A 502 8.46 6.12 25.71
C LYS A 502 7.47 6.86 26.60
N PHE A 503 6.71 7.80 26.03
CA PHE A 503 5.66 8.58 26.70
C PHE A 503 6.10 9.27 27.99
N ARG A 504 7.32 9.81 28.00
CA ARG A 504 7.99 10.30 29.20
C ARG A 504 7.31 11.50 29.85
N PHE A 505 6.77 12.42 29.06
CA PHE A 505 6.10 13.63 29.53
C PHE A 505 4.74 13.74 28.85
N MET A 506 3.71 14.14 29.60
CA MET A 506 2.33 14.25 29.11
C MET A 506 1.70 15.57 29.55
N GLY A 507 0.87 16.18 28.71
CA GLY A 507 0.18 17.44 29.02
C GLY A 507 -0.98 17.75 28.08
N ASP A 508 -1.53 18.96 28.19
CA ASP A 508 -2.56 19.48 27.30
C ASP A 508 -2.00 19.82 25.92
N LYS A 509 -0.72 20.26 25.89
CA LYS A 509 -0.03 20.72 24.68
C LYS A 509 1.35 20.09 24.59
N THR A 510 1.84 19.91 23.38
CA THR A 510 3.20 19.47 23.10
C THR A 510 3.80 20.27 21.94
N PHE A 511 5.11 20.46 21.97
CA PHE A 511 5.91 20.97 20.87
C PHE A 511 7.20 20.16 20.84
N TYR A 512 7.67 19.84 19.64
CA TYR A 512 8.94 19.18 19.42
C TYR A 512 9.60 19.65 18.14
N HIS A 513 10.93 19.61 18.15
CA HIS A 513 11.82 19.86 17.03
C HIS A 513 12.84 18.73 16.98
N ASN A 514 12.97 18.07 15.82
CA ASN A 514 13.92 17.01 15.58
C ASN A 514 14.81 17.40 14.40
N LEU A 515 16.13 17.33 14.61
CA LEU A 515 17.13 17.58 13.60
C LEU A 515 17.98 16.32 13.40
N ASP A 516 18.02 15.82 12.17
CA ASP A 516 18.80 14.67 11.74
C ASP A 516 19.80 15.12 10.67
N LEU A 517 21.09 14.87 10.92
CA LEU A 517 22.15 14.97 9.92
C LEU A 517 22.50 13.57 9.43
N ARG A 518 22.14 13.24 8.19
CA ARG A 518 22.33 11.90 7.61
C ARG A 518 23.45 11.95 6.58
N ILE A 519 24.52 11.20 6.83
CA ILE A 519 25.73 11.16 6.00
C ILE A 519 25.84 9.79 5.35
N LYS A 520 25.76 9.73 4.02
CA LYS A 520 26.01 8.50 3.26
C LYS A 520 27.51 8.34 3.04
N LEU A 521 28.08 7.29 3.63
CA LEU A 521 29.52 7.01 3.60
C LEU A 521 29.93 6.27 2.33
N ALA A 522 29.19 5.21 1.99
CA ALA A 522 29.53 4.39 0.83
C ALA A 522 28.29 3.78 0.17
N GLU A 523 28.42 3.54 -1.13
CA GLU A 523 27.51 2.70 -1.91
C GLU A 523 28.26 1.42 -2.25
N PHE A 524 27.60 0.28 -2.09
CA PHE A 524 28.20 -1.03 -2.37
C PHE A 524 27.32 -1.79 -3.34
N LYS A 525 27.96 -2.61 -4.19
CA LYS A 525 27.29 -3.61 -5.02
C LYS A 525 27.75 -4.98 -4.53
N SER A 526 26.88 -5.67 -3.81
CA SER A 526 27.12 -7.08 -3.47
C SER A 526 26.70 -7.98 -4.65
N TYR A 527 27.10 -9.26 -4.62
CA TYR A 527 26.61 -10.27 -5.57
C TYR A 527 25.07 -10.36 -5.61
N LEU A 528 24.38 -9.98 -4.52
CA LEU A 528 22.93 -10.10 -4.39
C LEU A 528 22.16 -8.82 -4.70
N PHE A 529 22.69 -7.65 -4.30
CA PHE A 529 22.02 -6.36 -4.48
C PHE A 529 22.96 -5.16 -4.28
N PRO A 530 22.63 -3.99 -4.86
CA PRO A 530 23.21 -2.71 -4.48
C PRO A 530 22.61 -2.20 -3.16
N GLY A 531 23.39 -1.42 -2.40
CA GLY A 531 22.93 -0.75 -1.19
C GLY A 531 23.82 0.41 -0.79
N ALA A 532 23.44 1.10 0.30
CA ALA A 532 24.22 2.18 0.88
C ALA A 532 24.38 1.99 2.39
N ILE A 533 25.49 2.47 2.92
CA ILE A 533 25.75 2.56 4.36
C ILE A 533 26.12 4.00 4.72
N GLY A 534 25.71 4.42 5.91
CA GLY A 534 26.00 5.76 6.39
C GLY A 534 25.91 5.92 7.89
N MET A 535 26.13 7.16 8.33
CA MET A 535 25.97 7.60 9.70
C MET A 535 24.81 8.59 9.81
N LEU A 536 24.29 8.73 11.01
CA LEU A 536 23.38 9.80 11.38
C LEU A 536 23.80 10.41 12.71
N ALA A 537 23.61 11.71 12.85
CA ALA A 537 23.69 12.43 14.11
C ALA A 537 22.39 13.20 14.30
N PHE A 538 21.97 13.41 15.54
CA PHE A 538 20.71 14.09 15.79
C PHE A 538 20.67 14.91 17.08
N HIS A 539 19.76 15.88 17.08
CA HIS A 539 19.39 16.71 18.22
C HIS A 539 17.87 16.90 18.22
N ASP A 540 17.26 16.59 19.36
CA ASP A 540 15.83 16.66 19.61
C ASP A 540 15.57 17.63 20.76
N VAL A 541 14.57 18.48 20.61
CA VAL A 541 14.10 19.40 21.65
C VAL A 541 12.60 19.27 21.76
N GLY A 542 12.07 19.23 22.98
CA GLY A 542 10.63 19.17 23.17
C GLY A 542 10.17 19.67 24.52
N ARG A 543 8.89 20.04 24.58
CA ARG A 543 8.23 20.46 25.82
C ARG A 543 6.75 20.10 25.78
N VAL A 544 6.21 19.74 26.95
CA VAL A 544 4.77 19.67 27.18
C VAL A 544 4.32 20.81 28.09
N TRP A 545 3.03 21.15 28.04
CA TRP A 545 2.41 22.09 28.95
C TRP A 545 1.16 21.47 29.54
N LEU A 546 1.02 21.57 30.86
CA LEU A 546 -0.19 21.25 31.59
C LEU A 546 -0.79 22.52 32.21
N LYS A 547 -2.11 22.63 32.17
CA LYS A 547 -2.86 23.77 32.74
C LYS A 547 -2.53 23.90 34.22
N ASN A 548 -2.26 25.13 34.64
CA ASN A 548 -1.86 25.50 36.00
C ASN A 548 -0.47 24.98 36.44
N GLU A 549 0.30 24.31 35.58
CA GLU A 549 1.70 23.97 35.85
C GLU A 549 2.62 25.17 35.54
N LYS A 550 3.52 25.50 36.46
CA LYS A 550 4.61 26.45 36.24
C LYS A 550 5.90 25.68 35.95
N SER A 551 6.28 25.60 34.68
CA SER A 551 7.57 25.04 34.24
C SER A 551 8.15 25.95 33.16
N ASN A 552 9.47 26.08 33.09
CA ASN A 552 10.19 26.71 31.98
C ASN A 552 11.13 25.74 31.27
N ARG A 553 11.05 24.45 31.61
CA ARG A 553 12.00 23.43 31.21
C ARG A 553 11.75 22.96 29.78
N TRP A 554 12.82 22.95 29.01
CA TRP A 554 12.90 22.30 27.71
C TRP A 554 13.71 21.02 27.83
N HIS A 555 13.16 19.93 27.32
CA HIS A 555 13.85 18.65 27.32
C HIS A 555 14.63 18.50 26.04
N GLN A 556 15.87 18.01 26.16
CA GLN A 556 16.77 17.84 25.02
C GLN A 556 17.32 16.43 25.00
N GLY A 557 17.41 15.87 23.80
CA GLY A 557 17.99 14.56 23.50
C GLY A 557 18.94 14.66 22.32
N TYR A 558 20.08 13.99 22.38
CA TYR A 558 21.05 14.00 21.27
C TYR A 558 21.73 12.66 21.15
N GLY A 559 22.29 12.38 19.98
CA GLY A 559 22.96 11.11 19.74
C GLY A 559 23.46 10.93 18.33
N ALA A 560 23.95 9.72 18.08
CA ALA A 560 24.47 9.33 16.78
C ALA A 560 24.20 7.85 16.52
N GLY A 561 24.34 7.44 15.27
CA GLY A 561 24.10 6.09 14.84
C GLY A 561 24.62 5.78 13.45
N VAL A 562 24.42 4.55 13.04
CA VAL A 562 24.72 4.04 11.71
C VAL A 562 23.44 3.55 11.04
N TRP A 563 23.41 3.61 9.72
CA TRP A 563 22.28 3.10 8.95
C TRP A 563 22.75 2.33 7.72
N LEU A 564 21.95 1.34 7.33
CA LEU A 564 22.13 0.51 6.15
C LEU A 564 20.85 0.57 5.30
N ALA A 565 21.00 0.80 4.00
CA ALA A 565 19.91 0.86 3.04
C ALA A 565 20.06 -0.14 1.89
N PRO A 566 19.63 -1.40 2.08
CA PRO A 566 19.60 -2.40 1.00
C PRO A 566 18.61 -2.00 -0.10
N LEU A 567 19.02 -2.17 -1.37
CA LEU A 567 18.22 -1.86 -2.56
C LEU A 567 17.76 -0.38 -2.67
N SER A 568 18.26 0.50 -1.81
CA SER A 568 17.75 1.86 -1.62
C SER A 568 16.22 1.93 -1.41
N ARG A 569 15.62 0.87 -0.84
CA ARG A 569 14.17 0.78 -0.60
C ARG A 569 13.79 0.81 0.88
N PHE A 570 14.72 0.40 1.72
CA PHE A 570 14.51 0.19 3.14
C PHE A 570 15.70 0.73 3.91
N VAL A 571 15.51 1.10 5.17
CA VAL A 571 16.59 1.57 6.05
C VAL A 571 16.54 0.75 7.33
N ILE A 572 17.71 0.33 7.81
CA ILE A 572 17.88 -0.19 9.17
C ILE A 572 18.82 0.79 9.85
N ALA A 573 18.41 1.37 10.98
CA ALA A 573 19.21 2.33 11.72
C ALA A 573 19.44 1.82 13.14
N GLY A 574 20.70 1.84 13.58
CA GLY A 574 21.09 1.60 14.97
C GLY A 574 21.67 2.89 15.55
N SER A 575 21.17 3.35 16.68
CA SER A 575 21.61 4.61 17.30
C SER A 575 21.70 4.52 18.82
N TYR A 576 22.49 5.42 19.40
CA TYR A 576 22.55 5.67 20.83
C TYR A 576 22.13 7.10 21.10
N ALA A 577 21.15 7.29 21.97
CA ALA A 577 20.57 8.57 22.33
C ALA A 577 20.79 8.87 23.80
N ARG A 578 21.08 10.13 24.16
CA ARG A 578 21.28 10.58 25.54
C ARG A 578 20.38 11.77 25.84
N GLY A 579 19.66 11.69 26.96
CA GLY A 579 18.92 12.79 27.58
C GLY A 579 19.30 12.96 29.05
N SER A 580 18.57 13.82 29.77
CA SER A 580 18.76 13.99 31.22
C SER A 580 18.46 12.72 32.02
N ASP A 581 17.58 11.85 31.50
CA ASP A 581 17.27 10.54 32.08
C ASP A 581 18.32 9.45 31.76
N GLY A 582 19.40 9.78 31.05
CA GLY A 582 20.48 8.84 30.71
C GLY A 582 20.51 8.45 29.24
N GLY A 583 21.20 7.34 28.93
CA GLY A 583 21.42 6.87 27.57
C GLY A 583 20.61 5.63 27.20
N LEU A 584 20.16 5.55 25.94
CA LEU A 584 19.29 4.50 25.41
C LEU A 584 19.76 4.09 24.01
N GLY A 585 19.96 2.79 23.81
CA GLY A 585 20.22 2.20 22.49
C GLY A 585 18.93 1.87 21.74
N LEU A 586 18.90 2.15 20.44
CA LEU A 586 17.73 2.02 19.58
C LEU A 586 18.12 1.29 18.29
N VAL A 587 17.26 0.40 17.82
CA VAL A 587 17.34 -0.17 16.47
C VAL A 587 15.97 -0.02 15.81
N SER A 588 15.91 0.64 14.66
CA SER A 588 14.66 0.89 13.93
C SER A 588 14.72 0.41 12.50
N PHE A 589 13.55 0.08 11.97
CA PHE A 589 13.35 -0.08 10.54
C PHE A 589 12.76 1.23 9.98
N GLY A 590 13.51 1.90 9.13
CA GLY A 590 13.32 3.31 8.79
C GLY A 590 14.17 4.24 9.67
N PHE A 591 14.31 5.49 9.24
CA PHE A 591 14.71 6.56 10.15
C PHE A 591 13.56 6.82 11.15
N GLN A 592 13.87 7.26 12.36
CA GLN A 592 12.86 7.44 13.41
C GLN A 592 11.85 8.58 13.14
N PHE A 593 12.15 9.49 12.21
CA PHE A 593 11.17 10.41 11.62
C PHE A 593 11.45 10.75 10.16
#